data_AF-A0A013XS90-F1
#
_entry.id   AF-A0A013XS90-F1
#
_cell.length_a   1.000
_cell.length_b   1.000
_cell.length_c   1.000
_cell.angle_alpha   90.00
_cell.angle_beta   90.00
_cell.angle_gamma   90.00
#
_symmetry.space_group_name_H-M   'P 1'
#
loop_
_entity.id
_entity.type
_entity.pdbx_description
1 polymer ?
#
loop_
_entity_poly.entity_id
_entity_poly.type
_entity_poly.pdbx_seq_one_letter_code
_entity_poly.pdbx_strand_id
1 'polypeptide(L)'
;MGAAIGLRDDFDAAGLRRLARTTKSANQGRRLLALAEIYDGANRSDAARIGGVTLQIVRDWVVRFNARGPAGLLDGKAPGKPPLLNDTQRQALAEVVESGPIPAIHGVVRWRLIDLARWLHDEFGVSLTETTVGRELKKLGYVKLTARPRHHAQNEYAMEDFKKIP
;
A
#
# COMPACT_ATOMS: atom_id res chain seq x y z
N MET A 1 -0.66 1.73 -36.64
CA MET A 1 0.19 0.66 -36.06
C MET A 1 1.42 1.31 -35.44
N GLY A 2 1.63 1.17 -34.13
CA GLY A 2 2.81 1.73 -33.47
C GLY A 2 4.07 0.94 -33.78
N ALA A 3 5.20 1.62 -33.93
CA ALA A 3 6.49 1.00 -34.22
C ALA A 3 6.83 -0.14 -33.24
N ALA A 4 7.49 -1.18 -33.75
CA ALA A 4 8.02 -2.25 -32.93
C ALA A 4 9.13 -1.69 -32.03
N ILE A 5 8.99 -1.88 -30.71
CA ILE A 5 10.02 -1.45 -29.76
C ILE A 5 11.23 -2.39 -29.93
N GLY A 6 12.35 -1.89 -30.45
CA GLY A 6 13.59 -2.67 -30.53
C GLY A 6 14.12 -3.06 -29.16
N LEU A 7 14.91 -4.13 -29.08
CA LEU A 7 15.71 -4.41 -27.89
C LEU A 7 16.93 -3.47 -27.87
N ARG A 8 17.45 -3.16 -26.68
CA ARG A 8 18.72 -2.41 -26.50
C ARG A 8 19.90 -3.14 -27.16
N ASP A 9 20.90 -2.41 -27.64
CA ASP A 9 21.96 -2.98 -28.50
C ASP A 9 23.22 -3.44 -27.75
N ASP A 10 23.29 -3.18 -26.44
CA ASP A 10 24.42 -3.55 -25.56
C ASP A 10 24.31 -4.99 -25.00
N PHE A 11 23.35 -5.77 -25.49
CA PHE A 11 23.19 -7.19 -25.17
C PHE A 11 23.01 -8.01 -26.45
N ASP A 12 23.32 -9.30 -26.35
CA ASP A 12 23.18 -10.28 -27.40
C ASP A 12 22.47 -11.54 -26.89
N ALA A 13 22.04 -12.39 -27.83
CA ALA A 13 21.38 -13.64 -27.50
C ALA A 13 22.26 -14.56 -26.62
N ALA A 14 23.56 -14.63 -26.90
CA ALA A 14 24.49 -15.45 -26.14
C ALA A 14 24.63 -14.97 -24.68
N GLY A 15 24.72 -13.66 -24.46
CA GLY A 15 24.75 -13.04 -23.14
C GLY A 15 23.48 -13.32 -22.34
N LEU A 16 22.30 -13.20 -22.97
CA LEU A 16 21.04 -13.54 -22.31
C LEU A 16 20.95 -15.02 -21.95
N ARG A 17 21.43 -15.93 -22.82
CA ARG A 17 21.47 -17.37 -22.51
C ARG A 17 22.45 -17.68 -21.36
N ARG A 18 23.59 -17.00 -21.27
CA ARG A 18 24.51 -17.13 -20.12
C ARG A 18 23.84 -16.68 -18.83
N LEU A 19 23.18 -15.51 -18.84
CA LEU A 19 22.43 -15.00 -17.68
C LEU A 19 21.27 -15.92 -17.28
N ALA A 20 20.59 -16.52 -18.25
CA ALA A 20 19.51 -17.47 -18.00
C ALA A 20 20.00 -18.75 -17.31
N ARG A 21 21.25 -19.18 -17.54
CA ARG A 21 21.85 -20.34 -16.87
C ARG A 21 22.28 -20.05 -15.44
N THR A 22 22.69 -18.81 -15.15
CA THR A 22 23.23 -18.44 -13.84
C THR A 22 22.19 -17.85 -12.89
N THR A 23 21.03 -17.43 -13.42
CA THR A 23 19.94 -16.88 -12.57
C THR A 23 19.35 -17.95 -11.65
N LYS A 24 19.02 -17.53 -10.43
CA LYS A 24 18.29 -18.35 -9.45
C LYS A 24 16.77 -18.26 -9.64
N SER A 25 16.29 -17.35 -10.49
CA SER A 25 14.86 -17.16 -10.74
C SER A 25 14.44 -17.86 -12.03
N ALA A 26 13.66 -18.95 -11.92
CA ALA A 26 13.13 -19.66 -13.08
C ALA A 26 12.30 -18.74 -14.01
N ASN A 27 11.55 -17.80 -13.43
CA ASN A 27 10.80 -16.80 -14.19
C ASN A 27 11.73 -15.86 -14.96
N GLN A 28 12.79 -15.37 -14.34
CA GLN A 28 13.75 -14.51 -15.03
C GLN A 28 14.47 -15.30 -16.15
N GLY A 29 14.89 -16.54 -15.89
CA GLY A 29 15.53 -17.39 -16.88
C GLY A 29 14.68 -17.58 -18.14
N ARG A 30 13.40 -17.93 -17.98
CA ARG A 30 12.45 -18.06 -19.10
C ARG A 30 12.27 -16.75 -19.88
N ARG A 31 12.19 -15.61 -19.19
CA ARG A 31 12.09 -14.29 -19.83
C ARG A 31 13.35 -13.95 -20.63
N LEU A 32 14.53 -14.24 -20.08
CA LEU A 32 15.81 -14.04 -20.75
C LEU A 32 15.92 -14.91 -22.00
N LEU A 33 15.49 -16.17 -21.94
CA LEU A 33 15.47 -17.06 -23.11
C LEU A 33 14.51 -16.55 -24.18
N ALA A 34 13.32 -16.09 -23.81
CA ALA A 34 12.38 -15.51 -24.77
C ALA A 34 12.95 -14.28 -25.49
N LEU A 35 13.67 -13.39 -24.79
CA LEU A 35 14.32 -12.24 -25.42
C LEU A 35 15.57 -12.61 -26.23
N ALA A 36 16.29 -13.67 -25.86
CA ALA A 36 17.44 -14.16 -26.63
C ALA A 36 17.05 -14.56 -28.06
N GLU A 37 15.86 -15.14 -28.23
CA GLU A 37 15.34 -15.51 -29.55
C GLU A 37 15.04 -14.30 -30.42
N ILE A 38 14.57 -13.21 -29.83
CA ILE A 38 14.38 -11.95 -30.55
C ILE A 38 15.73 -11.38 -31.01
N TYR A 39 16.77 -11.50 -30.18
CA TYR A 39 18.14 -11.13 -30.61
C TYR A 39 18.67 -12.01 -31.74
N ASP A 40 18.28 -13.30 -31.80
CA ASP A 40 18.61 -14.19 -32.93
C ASP A 40 17.73 -13.94 -34.18
N GLY A 41 16.89 -12.91 -34.17
CA GLY A 41 16.06 -12.52 -35.30
C GLY A 41 14.71 -13.24 -35.38
N ALA A 42 14.35 -14.06 -34.38
CA ALA A 42 13.03 -14.65 -34.32
C ALA A 42 11.94 -13.58 -34.11
N ASN A 43 10.74 -13.86 -34.60
CA ASN A 43 9.62 -12.95 -34.41
C ASN A 43 9.11 -13.01 -32.95
N ARG A 44 8.29 -12.02 -32.56
CA ARG A 44 7.76 -11.94 -31.20
C ARG A 44 6.78 -13.07 -30.83
N SER A 45 6.17 -13.73 -31.81
CA SER A 45 5.29 -14.88 -31.58
C SER A 45 6.09 -16.11 -31.14
N ASP A 46 7.28 -16.33 -31.70
CA ASP A 46 8.20 -17.37 -31.25
C ASP A 46 8.71 -17.12 -29.82
N ALA A 47 9.08 -15.88 -29.53
CA ALA A 47 9.45 -15.47 -28.17
C ALA A 47 8.29 -15.68 -27.18
N ALA A 48 7.05 -15.37 -27.58
CA ALA A 48 5.85 -15.56 -26.77
C ALA A 48 5.59 -17.04 -26.47
N ARG A 49 5.76 -17.91 -27.48
CA ARG A 49 5.68 -19.37 -27.33
C ARG A 49 6.71 -19.91 -26.35
N ILE A 50 7.96 -19.45 -26.42
CA ILE A 50 9.03 -19.85 -25.48
C ILE A 50 8.77 -19.31 -24.07
N GLY A 51 8.25 -18.08 -23.97
CA GLY A 51 7.88 -17.47 -22.71
C GLY A 51 6.63 -18.08 -22.06
N GLY A 52 5.80 -18.81 -22.84
CA GLY A 52 4.49 -19.31 -22.43
C GLY A 52 3.49 -18.18 -22.15
N VAL A 53 3.56 -17.08 -22.91
CA VAL A 53 2.81 -15.84 -22.64
C VAL A 53 2.25 -15.22 -23.92
N THR A 54 1.49 -14.13 -23.80
CA THR A 54 0.98 -13.37 -24.94
C THR A 54 2.02 -12.39 -25.50
N LEU A 55 1.79 -11.92 -26.73
CA LEU A 55 2.63 -10.88 -27.37
C LEU A 55 2.73 -9.59 -26.54
N GLN A 56 1.66 -9.23 -25.84
CA GLN A 56 1.65 -8.04 -24.98
C GLN A 56 2.62 -8.20 -23.80
N ILE A 57 2.66 -9.38 -23.18
CA ILE A 57 3.58 -9.65 -22.09
C ILE A 57 5.04 -9.62 -22.57
N VAL A 58 5.33 -10.16 -23.77
CA VAL A 58 6.66 -10.03 -24.38
C VAL A 58 7.02 -8.56 -24.62
N ARG A 59 6.08 -7.75 -25.11
CA ARG A 59 6.28 -6.30 -25.26
C ARG A 59 6.62 -5.65 -23.91
N ASP A 60 5.91 -5.99 -22.84
CA ASP A 60 6.17 -5.45 -21.50
C ASP A 60 7.53 -5.90 -20.95
N TRP A 61 7.99 -7.11 -21.30
CA TRP A 61 9.36 -7.57 -20.99
C TRP A 61 10.40 -6.75 -21.73
N VAL A 62 10.23 -6.50 -23.03
CA VAL A 62 11.14 -5.66 -23.84
C VAL A 62 11.23 -4.26 -23.24
N VAL A 63 10.10 -3.64 -22.88
CA VAL A 63 10.09 -2.29 -22.27
C VAL A 63 10.87 -2.28 -20.95
N ARG A 64 10.61 -3.25 -20.07
CA ARG A 64 11.30 -3.34 -18.77
C ARG A 64 12.80 -3.65 -18.92
N PHE A 65 13.15 -4.50 -19.87
CA PHE A 65 14.52 -4.87 -20.18
C PHE A 65 15.30 -3.69 -20.77
N ASN A 66 14.69 -2.92 -21.68
CA ASN A 66 15.31 -1.73 -22.23
C ASN A 66 15.61 -0.70 -21.12
N ALA A 67 14.67 -0.50 -20.19
CA ALA A 67 14.84 0.46 -19.10
C ALA A 67 15.86 0.03 -18.02
N ARG A 68 15.94 -1.26 -17.68
CA ARG A 68 16.67 -1.74 -16.48
C ARG A 68 17.59 -2.94 -16.71
N GLY A 69 17.77 -3.34 -17.97
CA GLY A 69 18.53 -4.54 -18.34
C GLY A 69 17.93 -5.83 -17.77
N PRO A 70 18.76 -6.87 -17.54
CA PRO A 70 18.32 -8.16 -16.99
C PRO A 70 17.57 -8.04 -15.65
N ALA A 71 17.91 -7.06 -14.82
CA ALA A 71 17.24 -6.81 -13.54
C ALA A 71 15.77 -6.41 -13.72
N GLY A 72 15.40 -5.79 -14.85
CA GLY A 72 14.02 -5.45 -15.19
C GLY A 72 13.12 -6.67 -15.43
N LEU A 73 13.71 -7.85 -15.63
CA LEU A 73 13.00 -9.11 -15.83
C LEU A 73 12.80 -9.91 -14.54
N LEU A 74 13.31 -9.43 -13.41
CA LEU A 74 12.98 -9.99 -12.10
C LEU A 74 11.55 -9.64 -11.71
N ASP A 75 10.93 -10.52 -10.91
CA ASP A 75 9.67 -10.20 -10.27
C ASP A 75 9.92 -9.15 -9.19
N GLY A 76 9.31 -7.97 -9.36
CA GLY A 76 9.27 -6.95 -8.32
C GLY A 76 8.20 -7.28 -7.29
N LYS A 77 8.38 -6.80 -6.05
CA LYS A 77 7.29 -6.80 -5.07
C LYS A 77 6.17 -5.93 -5.62
N ALA A 78 4.98 -6.49 -5.78
CA ALA A 78 3.80 -5.70 -6.16
C ALA A 78 3.64 -4.56 -5.13
N PRO A 79 3.29 -3.33 -5.57
CA PRO A 79 3.20 -2.16 -4.70
C PRO A 79 2.15 -2.30 -3.57
N GLY A 80 1.39 -3.39 -3.53
CA GLY A 80 0.33 -3.63 -2.58
C GLY A 80 -0.93 -2.85 -2.94
N LYS A 81 -1.99 -3.02 -2.13
CA LYS A 81 -3.19 -2.20 -2.25
C LYS A 81 -2.84 -0.76 -1.83
N PRO A 82 -3.18 0.27 -2.61
CA PRO A 82 -2.99 1.64 -2.17
C PRO A 82 -3.70 1.88 -0.82
N PRO A 83 -3.11 2.67 0.08
CA PRO A 83 -3.74 2.99 1.36
C PRO A 83 -5.07 3.71 1.11
N LEU A 84 -6.08 3.40 1.92
CA LEU A 84 -7.43 3.96 1.77
C LEU A 84 -7.50 5.45 2.08
N LEU A 85 -6.60 5.95 2.94
CA LEU A 85 -6.38 7.38 3.16
C LEU A 85 -5.07 7.80 2.52
N ASN A 86 -5.09 8.93 1.81
CA ASN A 86 -3.88 9.63 1.39
C ASN A 86 -3.31 10.48 2.55
N ASP A 87 -2.15 11.10 2.34
CA ASP A 87 -1.47 11.86 3.39
C ASP A 87 -2.24 13.12 3.80
N THR A 88 -2.88 13.81 2.85
CA THR A 88 -3.72 14.99 3.11
C THR A 88 -4.92 14.63 3.99
N GLN A 89 -5.59 13.51 3.70
CA GLN A 89 -6.72 13.03 4.50
C GLN A 89 -6.27 12.58 5.89
N ARG A 90 -5.08 11.99 6.02
CA ARG A 90 -4.49 11.66 7.33
C ARG A 90 -4.21 12.91 8.16
N GLN A 91 -3.69 13.95 7.53
CA GLN A 91 -3.42 15.22 8.19
C GLN A 91 -4.72 15.88 8.68
N ALA A 92 -5.74 15.95 7.82
CA ALA A 92 -7.05 16.48 8.19
C ALA A 92 -7.73 15.66 9.31
N LEU A 93 -7.58 14.33 9.29
CA LEU A 93 -8.06 13.46 10.37
C LEU A 93 -7.37 13.78 11.70
N ALA A 94 -6.06 14.02 11.71
CA ALA A 94 -5.33 14.40 12.91
C ALA A 94 -5.83 15.75 13.45
N GLU A 95 -5.97 16.76 12.58
CA GLU A 95 -6.45 18.09 12.94
C GLU A 95 -7.85 18.05 13.57
N VAL A 96 -8.77 17.30 12.99
CA VAL A 96 -10.13 17.14 13.53
C VAL A 96 -10.15 16.41 14.86
N VAL A 97 -9.27 15.42 15.04
CA VAL A 97 -9.14 14.73 16.32
C VAL A 97 -8.62 15.68 17.41
N GLU A 98 -7.62 16.50 17.11
CA GLU A 98 -7.04 17.48 18.05
C GLU A 98 -8.00 18.64 18.36
N SER A 99 -8.71 19.16 17.37
CA SER A 99 -9.68 20.25 17.58
C SER A 99 -10.88 19.82 18.42
N GLY A 100 -11.13 18.50 18.49
CA GLY A 100 -12.33 17.94 19.06
C GLY A 100 -13.57 18.25 18.22
N PRO A 101 -14.73 17.65 18.56
CA PRO A 101 -15.96 17.89 17.84
C PRO A 101 -16.58 19.24 18.24
N ILE A 102 -17.18 19.92 17.27
CA ILE A 102 -18.04 21.08 17.49
C ILE A 102 -19.46 20.56 17.72
N PRO A 103 -20.04 20.62 18.94
CA PRO A 103 -21.30 19.95 19.24
C PRO A 103 -22.47 20.42 18.37
N ALA A 104 -22.49 21.71 18.02
CA ALA A 104 -23.54 22.29 17.17
C ALA A 104 -23.53 21.77 15.72
N ILE A 105 -22.37 21.31 15.22
CA ILE A 105 -22.19 20.83 13.84
C ILE A 105 -22.18 19.30 13.82
N HIS A 106 -21.39 18.69 14.70
CA HIS A 106 -21.13 17.25 14.69
C HIS A 106 -22.09 16.45 15.57
N GLY A 107 -22.88 17.10 16.44
CA GLY A 107 -23.86 16.44 17.32
C GLY A 107 -23.26 15.52 18.39
N VAL A 108 -21.93 15.58 18.60
CA VAL A 108 -21.21 14.75 19.57
C VAL A 108 -20.30 15.59 20.45
N VAL A 109 -20.14 15.16 21.70
CA VAL A 109 -19.31 15.85 22.70
C VAL A 109 -17.88 15.32 22.73
N ARG A 110 -17.66 14.12 22.17
CA ARG A 110 -16.35 13.50 21.99
C ARG A 110 -16.35 12.70 20.70
N TRP A 111 -15.21 12.61 20.04
CA TRP A 111 -15.06 11.72 18.89
C TRP A 111 -15.10 10.25 19.32
N ARG A 112 -15.99 9.47 18.71
CA ARG A 112 -15.88 8.00 18.65
C ARG A 112 -15.39 7.61 17.25
N LEU A 113 -14.87 6.39 17.12
CA LEU A 113 -14.39 5.89 15.83
C LEU A 113 -15.48 5.90 14.76
N ILE A 114 -16.73 5.59 15.13
CA ILE A 114 -17.88 5.67 14.22
C ILE A 114 -18.17 7.10 13.74
N ASP A 115 -17.94 8.10 14.60
CA ASP A 115 -18.16 9.50 14.25
C ASP A 115 -17.09 9.99 13.27
N LEU A 116 -15.82 9.61 13.51
CA LEU A 116 -14.70 9.91 12.59
C LEU A 116 -14.82 9.17 11.26
N ALA A 117 -15.33 7.94 11.26
CA ALA A 117 -15.62 7.20 10.03
C ALA A 117 -16.70 7.91 9.19
N ARG A 118 -17.73 8.44 9.85
CA ARG A 118 -18.76 9.25 9.18
C ARG A 118 -18.19 10.55 8.66
N TRP A 119 -17.42 11.27 9.48
CA TRP A 119 -16.77 12.52 9.06
C TRP A 119 -15.87 12.33 7.83
N LEU A 120 -15.06 11.25 7.77
CA LEU A 120 -14.25 10.93 6.59
C LEU A 120 -15.08 10.63 5.34
N HIS A 121 -16.27 10.06 5.52
CA HIS A 121 -17.21 9.84 4.42
C HIS A 121 -17.82 11.17 3.95
N ASP A 122 -18.28 12.00 4.86
CA ASP A 122 -18.96 13.26 4.55
C ASP A 122 -18.00 14.28 3.91
N GLU A 123 -16.76 14.38 4.41
CA GLU A 123 -15.75 15.35 3.94
C GLU A 123 -15.01 14.87 2.67
N PHE A 124 -14.69 13.58 2.58
CA PHE A 124 -13.80 13.05 1.53
C PHE A 124 -14.40 11.94 0.66
N GLY A 125 -15.62 11.47 0.95
CA GLY A 125 -16.23 10.32 0.28
C GLY A 125 -15.55 8.98 0.59
N VAL A 126 -14.71 8.92 1.62
CA VAL A 126 -13.92 7.71 1.94
C VAL A 126 -14.64 6.89 3.01
N SER A 127 -15.19 5.74 2.60
CA SER A 127 -15.87 4.82 3.49
C SER A 127 -14.89 3.87 4.18
N LEU A 128 -14.74 4.00 5.50
CA LEU A 128 -13.91 3.13 6.34
C LEU A 128 -14.70 2.49 7.47
N THR A 129 -14.28 1.29 7.88
CA THR A 129 -14.76 0.69 9.13
C THR A 129 -14.10 1.34 10.34
N GLU A 130 -14.77 1.31 11.49
CA GLU A 130 -14.22 1.83 12.76
C GLU A 130 -12.84 1.23 13.08
N THR A 131 -12.65 -0.07 12.83
CA THR A 131 -11.36 -0.74 13.00
C THR A 131 -10.26 -0.15 12.11
N THR A 132 -10.60 0.26 10.90
CA THR A 132 -9.65 0.88 9.96
C THR A 132 -9.28 2.27 10.43
N VAL A 133 -10.26 3.07 10.84
CA VAL A 133 -10.03 4.39 11.44
C VAL A 133 -9.15 4.28 12.68
N GLY A 134 -9.43 3.33 13.58
CA GLY A 134 -8.62 3.08 14.77
C GLY A 134 -7.16 2.70 14.44
N ARG A 135 -6.92 1.94 13.37
CA ARG A 135 -5.56 1.63 12.90
C ARG A 135 -4.85 2.86 12.34
N GLU A 136 -5.54 3.70 11.57
CA GLU A 136 -4.96 4.94 11.04
C GLU A 136 -4.60 5.90 12.17
N LEU A 137 -5.48 6.08 13.16
CA LEU A 137 -5.19 6.86 14.37
C LEU A 137 -3.99 6.31 15.15
N LYS A 138 -3.88 4.98 15.31
CA LYS A 138 -2.72 4.36 15.96
C LYS A 138 -1.41 4.63 15.20
N LYS A 139 -1.43 4.60 13.86
CA LYS A 139 -0.26 4.95 13.03
C LYS A 139 0.15 6.42 13.19
N LEU A 140 -0.82 7.30 13.43
CA LEU A 140 -0.59 8.72 13.74
C LEU A 140 -0.15 8.96 15.20
N GLY A 141 -0.04 7.91 16.03
CA GLY A 141 0.42 8.00 17.42
C GLY A 141 -0.69 8.14 18.45
N TYR A 142 -1.96 8.18 18.04
CA TYR A 142 -3.08 8.28 18.97
C TYR A 142 -3.32 6.96 19.72
N VAL A 143 -3.63 7.10 21.00
CA VAL A 143 -3.99 5.99 21.89
C VAL A 143 -5.39 6.25 22.44
N LYS A 144 -6.19 5.19 22.57
CA LYS A 144 -7.51 5.28 23.18
C LYS A 144 -7.35 5.68 24.65
N LEU A 145 -7.72 6.91 24.98
CA LEU A 145 -7.88 7.37 26.36
C LEU A 145 -9.21 6.88 26.89
N THR A 146 -9.17 5.98 27.87
CA THR A 146 -10.33 5.63 28.69
C THR A 146 -10.20 6.35 30.03
N ALA A 147 -11.19 7.16 30.40
CA ALA A 147 -11.27 7.67 31.76
C ALA A 147 -11.37 6.49 32.74
N ARG A 148 -10.70 6.55 33.89
CA ARG A 148 -10.96 5.58 34.96
C ARG A 148 -12.42 5.77 35.43
N PRO A 149 -13.23 4.71 35.52
CA PRO A 149 -14.58 4.82 36.06
C PRO A 149 -14.52 5.44 37.48
N ARG A 150 -15.10 6.62 37.68
CA ARG A 150 -15.37 7.13 39.04
C ARG A 150 -16.60 6.40 39.55
N HIS A 151 -16.44 5.69 40.67
CA HIS A 151 -17.54 4.94 41.29
C HIS A 151 -18.60 5.92 41.78
N HIS A 152 -19.84 5.76 41.33
CA HIS A 152 -20.96 6.67 41.63
C HIS A 152 -21.32 6.73 43.14
N ALA A 153 -20.83 5.78 43.95
CA ALA A 153 -20.98 5.79 45.40
C ALA A 153 -19.83 6.48 46.18
N GLN A 154 -18.90 7.19 45.51
CA GLN A 154 -17.93 8.04 46.20
C GLN A 154 -18.63 9.27 46.75
N ASN A 155 -19.09 9.17 48.01
CA ASN A 155 -19.61 10.30 48.77
C ASN A 155 -18.44 11.08 49.38
N GLU A 156 -18.26 12.35 48.99
CA GLU A 156 -17.17 13.20 49.50
C GLU A 156 -17.21 13.36 51.02
N TYR A 157 -18.41 13.38 51.61
CA TYR A 157 -18.59 13.47 53.06
C TYR A 157 -18.14 12.20 53.81
N ALA A 158 -18.32 11.01 53.20
CA ALA A 158 -17.86 9.75 53.79
C ALA A 158 -16.33 9.60 53.79
N MET A 159 -15.63 10.32 52.90
CA MET A 159 -14.16 10.32 52.84
C MET A 159 -13.52 11.27 53.86
N GLU A 160 -14.21 12.35 54.26
CA GLU A 160 -13.74 13.25 55.31
C GLU A 160 -13.87 12.63 56.72
N ASP A 161 -14.96 11.90 56.97
CA ASP A 161 -15.18 11.22 58.25
C ASP A 161 -14.14 10.11 58.50
N PHE A 162 -13.72 9.39 57.46
CA PHE A 162 -12.69 8.36 57.56
C PHE A 162 -11.28 8.92 57.85
N LYS A 163 -11.03 10.20 57.55
CA LYS A 163 -9.75 10.88 57.83
C LYS A 163 -9.66 11.45 59.26
N LYS A 164 -10.76 11.48 60.02
CA LYS A 164 -10.82 12.07 61.37
C LYS A 164 -10.81 11.05 62.51
N ILE A 165 -10.56 9.77 62.22
CA ILE A 165 -10.38 8.75 63.27
C ILE A 165 -8.89 8.73 63.66
N PRO A 166 -8.52 9.06 64.92
CA PRO A 166 -7.16 8.88 65.44
C PRO A 166 -6.77 7.40 65.55
#